data_AF-A0AAN5CD49-F1
#
_entry.id   AF-A0AAN5CD49-F1
#
_cell.length_a   1.000
_cell.length_b   1.000
_cell.length_c   1.000
_cell.angle_alpha   90.00
_cell.angle_beta   90.00
_cell.angle_gamma   90.00
#
_symmetry.space_group_name_H-M   'P 1'
#
loop_
_entity.id
_entity.type
_entity.pdbx_description
1 polymer ?
#
loop_
_entity_poly.entity_id
_entity_poly.type
_entity_poly.pdbx_seq_one_letter_code
_entity_poly.pdbx_strand_id
1 'polypeptide(L)'
;MTVVTAYIKLFLSLVFLVVDVLVVVGIRRQSVLSSHPIIILNAALFTTEILKIGAQVTNEYPVEIVGRVIIDCPLSDVWAVWSLVPWFSSIYLYPILAIFHLLAIHRPMYFKMLKKRSAYLVILTVFSLSSLMALAYIIPSCGIYYSHEILYWSFNFTRPQVFYMEKYNFILTV
;
A
#
# COMPACT_ATOMS: atom_id res chain seq x y z
N MET A 1 -15.78 -9.74 14.70
CA MET A 1 -15.24 -10.73 13.74
C MET A 1 -14.85 -11.99 14.50
N THR A 2 -15.04 -13.20 13.94
CA THR A 2 -14.64 -14.46 14.61
C THR A 2 -13.17 -14.76 14.31
N VAL A 3 -12.43 -15.32 15.28
CA VAL A 3 -11.01 -15.69 15.15
C VAL A 3 -10.73 -16.53 13.89
N VAL A 4 -11.69 -17.36 13.48
CA VAL A 4 -11.64 -18.17 12.25
C VAL A 4 -11.49 -17.31 10.99
N THR A 5 -12.13 -16.15 10.90
CA THR A 5 -12.00 -15.29 9.72
C THR A 5 -10.62 -14.63 9.64
N ALA A 6 -9.98 -14.34 10.77
CA ALA A 6 -8.60 -13.84 10.80
C ALA A 6 -7.61 -14.88 10.27
N TYR A 7 -7.77 -16.16 10.65
CA TYR A 7 -6.94 -17.25 10.10
C TYR A 7 -7.12 -17.45 8.59
N ILE A 8 -8.36 -17.35 8.09
CA ILE A 8 -8.63 -17.45 6.64
C ILE A 8 -7.96 -16.29 5.89
N LYS A 9 -8.08 -15.06 6.39
CA LYS A 9 -7.40 -13.89 5.81
C LYS A 9 -5.89 -14.06 5.80
N LEU A 10 -5.31 -14.51 6.92
CA LEU A 10 -3.87 -14.77 7.03
C LEU A 10 -3.40 -15.79 5.97
N PHE A 11 -4.11 -16.91 5.85
CA PHE A 11 -3.79 -17.95 4.87
C PHE A 11 -3.84 -17.42 3.43
N LEU A 12 -4.91 -16.70 3.06
CA LEU A 12 -5.04 -16.11 1.72
C LEU A 12 -3.93 -15.09 1.45
N SER A 13 -3.60 -14.24 2.43
CA SER A 13 -2.53 -13.26 2.31
C SER A 13 -1.16 -13.92 2.11
N LEU A 14 -0.89 -15.06 2.76
CA LEU A 14 0.33 -15.84 2.50
C LEU A 14 0.37 -16.44 1.10
N VAL A 15 -0.77 -16.92 0.57
CA VAL A 15 -0.86 -17.40 -0.81
C VAL A 15 -0.56 -16.27 -1.80
N PHE A 16 -1.18 -15.09 -1.62
CA PHE A 16 -0.92 -13.93 -2.46
C PHE A 16 0.54 -13.47 -2.38
N LEU A 17 1.13 -13.47 -1.18
CA LEU A 17 2.55 -13.14 -0.99
C LEU A 17 3.47 -14.02 -1.84
N VAL A 18 3.23 -15.35 -1.83
CA VAL A 18 4.03 -16.29 -2.62
C VAL A 18 3.87 -16.01 -4.13
N VAL A 19 2.63 -15.80 -4.59
CA VAL A 19 2.35 -15.50 -6.00
C VAL A 19 3.04 -14.20 -6.42
N ASP A 20 2.91 -13.13 -5.65
CA ASP A 20 3.48 -11.82 -5.96
C ASP A 20 5.02 -11.87 -6.01
N VAL A 21 5.64 -12.59 -5.07
CA VAL A 21 7.09 -12.80 -5.06
C VAL A 21 7.54 -13.56 -6.30
N LEU A 22 6.83 -14.63 -6.68
CA LEU A 22 7.14 -15.40 -7.89
C LEU A 22 7.03 -14.53 -9.16
N VAL A 23 5.99 -13.68 -9.25
CA VAL A 23 5.81 -12.76 -10.38
C VAL A 23 6.95 -11.75 -10.45
N VAL A 24 7.32 -11.11 -9.34
CA VAL A 24 8.43 -10.14 -9.29
C VAL A 24 9.76 -10.79 -9.67
N VAL A 25 10.04 -11.99 -9.17
CA VAL A 25 11.24 -12.76 -9.52
C VAL A 25 11.24 -13.13 -11.00
N GLY A 26 10.11 -13.57 -11.53
CA GLY A 26 9.93 -13.90 -12.95
C GLY A 26 10.21 -12.69 -13.86
N ILE A 27 9.63 -11.53 -13.53
CA ILE A 27 9.85 -10.27 -14.27
C ILE A 27 11.33 -9.88 -14.24
N ARG A 28 12.00 -9.97 -13.08
CA ARG A 28 13.41 -9.59 -12.94
C ARG A 28 14.37 -10.51 -13.69
N ARG A 29 14.05 -11.81 -13.79
CA ARG A 29 14.89 -12.78 -14.52
C ARG A 29 14.82 -12.60 -16.04
N GLN A 30 13.73 -12.07 -16.57
CA GLN A 30 13.58 -11.86 -18.01
C GLN A 30 14.01 -10.45 -18.42
N SER A 31 15.18 -10.34 -19.06
CA SER A 31 15.78 -9.06 -19.50
C SER A 31 14.85 -8.26 -20.42
N VAL A 32 14.14 -8.94 -21.33
CA VAL A 32 13.16 -8.33 -22.25
C VAL A 32 12.02 -7.67 -21.47
N LEU A 33 11.42 -8.38 -20.51
CA LEU A 33 10.33 -7.86 -19.69
C LEU A 33 10.79 -6.72 -18.77
N SER A 34 11.97 -6.87 -18.14
CA SER A 34 12.53 -5.87 -17.23
C SER A 34 12.89 -4.53 -17.90
N SER A 35 12.88 -4.47 -19.23
CA SER A 35 13.18 -3.27 -20.00
C SER A 35 11.96 -2.39 -20.28
N HIS A 36 10.75 -2.97 -20.21
CA HIS A 36 9.51 -2.29 -20.56
C HIS A 36 8.95 -1.46 -19.40
N PRO A 37 8.59 -0.17 -19.62
CA PRO A 37 8.17 0.73 -18.55
C PRO A 37 6.89 0.28 -17.84
N ILE A 38 5.90 -0.29 -18.55
CA ILE A 38 4.69 -0.86 -17.95
C ILE A 38 5.03 -2.02 -17.03
N ILE A 39 5.92 -2.91 -17.46
CA ILE A 39 6.29 -4.08 -16.68
C ILE A 39 7.08 -3.68 -15.42
N ILE A 40 7.93 -2.65 -15.51
CA ILE A 40 8.62 -2.06 -14.36
C ILE A 40 7.59 -1.48 -13.36
N LEU A 41 6.57 -0.78 -13.84
CA LEU A 41 5.48 -0.24 -12.99
C LEU A 41 4.64 -1.36 -12.37
N ASN A 42 4.33 -2.43 -13.12
CA ASN A 42 3.65 -3.61 -12.57
C ASN A 42 4.50 -4.29 -11.50
N ALA A 43 5.81 -4.43 -11.72
CA ALA A 43 6.71 -4.96 -10.70
C ALA A 43 6.74 -4.09 -9.43
N ALA A 44 6.64 -2.76 -9.58
CA ALA A 44 6.50 -1.86 -8.43
C ALA A 44 5.17 -2.08 -7.68
N LEU A 45 4.06 -2.29 -8.40
CA LEU A 45 2.76 -2.59 -7.82
C LEU A 45 2.76 -3.93 -7.05
N PHE A 46 3.36 -4.99 -7.60
CA PHE A 46 3.51 -6.24 -6.86
C PHE A 46 4.41 -6.07 -5.63
N THR A 47 5.43 -5.20 -5.72
CA THR A 47 6.27 -4.88 -4.56
C THR A 47 5.48 -4.14 -3.48
N THR A 48 4.56 -3.23 -3.84
CA THR A 48 3.71 -2.54 -2.85
C THR A 48 2.71 -3.49 -2.19
N GLU A 49 2.11 -4.43 -2.93
CA GLU A 49 1.23 -5.44 -2.33
C GLU A 49 1.99 -6.40 -1.38
N ILE A 50 3.23 -6.80 -1.73
CA ILE A 50 4.10 -7.56 -0.81
C ILE A 50 4.34 -6.80 0.50
N LEU A 51 4.68 -5.50 0.42
CA LEU A 51 4.92 -4.67 1.61
C LEU A 51 3.66 -4.53 2.46
N LYS A 52 2.50 -4.35 1.82
CA LYS A 52 1.19 -4.24 2.47
C LYS A 52 0.81 -5.54 3.18
N ILE A 53 0.97 -6.70 2.53
CA ILE A 53 0.76 -8.00 3.17
C ILE A 53 1.72 -8.16 4.35
N GLY A 54 2.99 -7.76 4.20
CA GLY A 54 3.96 -7.76 5.30
C GLY A 54 3.51 -6.93 6.50
N ALA A 55 2.96 -5.73 6.27
CA ALA A 55 2.40 -4.90 7.33
C ALA A 55 1.19 -5.58 8.02
N GLN A 56 0.33 -6.26 7.26
CA GLN A 56 -0.84 -6.95 7.80
C GLN A 56 -0.47 -8.18 8.65
N VAL A 57 0.48 -8.98 8.17
CA VAL A 57 0.95 -10.19 8.84
C VAL A 57 1.73 -9.87 10.12
N THR A 58 2.42 -8.73 10.16
CA THR A 58 3.25 -8.35 11.33
C THR A 58 2.47 -7.80 12.51
N ASN A 59 1.27 -7.23 12.30
CA ASN A 59 0.51 -6.61 13.40
C ASN A 59 -1.01 -6.80 13.29
N GLU A 60 -1.63 -6.53 12.15
CA GLU A 60 -3.11 -6.57 12.00
C GLU A 60 -3.70 -7.96 12.30
N TYR A 61 -3.21 -9.03 11.66
CA TYR A 61 -3.72 -10.39 11.95
C TYR A 61 -3.33 -10.90 13.34
N PRO A 62 -2.08 -10.71 13.82
CA PRO A 62 -1.72 -11.07 15.20
C PRO A 62 -2.60 -10.37 16.26
N VAL A 63 -2.92 -9.09 16.09
CA VAL A 63 -3.82 -8.36 17.00
C VAL A 63 -5.24 -8.93 16.94
N GLU A 64 -5.76 -9.25 15.74
CA GLU A 64 -7.07 -9.90 15.58
C GLU A 64 -7.13 -11.31 16.21
N ILE A 65 -6.02 -12.07 16.21
CA ILE A 65 -5.95 -13.44 16.74
C ILE A 65 -5.74 -13.44 18.26
N VAL A 66 -4.84 -12.60 18.77
CA VAL A 66 -4.44 -12.56 20.18
C VAL A 66 -5.38 -11.66 21.00
N GLY A 67 -6.09 -10.72 20.35
CA GLY A 67 -7.05 -9.82 21.00
C GLY A 67 -6.41 -8.70 21.83
N ARG A 68 -5.10 -8.44 21.66
CA ARG A 68 -4.37 -7.35 22.32
C ARG A 68 -3.35 -6.73 21.37
N VAL A 69 -3.02 -5.46 21.60
CA VAL A 69 -1.98 -4.75 20.85
C VAL A 69 -0.62 -5.40 21.13
N ILE A 70 0.15 -5.66 20.06
CA ILE A 70 1.47 -6.31 20.14
C ILE A 70 2.60 -5.30 20.00
N ILE A 71 2.36 -4.21 19.25
CA ILE A 71 3.34 -3.15 19.01
C ILE A 71 2.94 -1.88 19.77
N ASP A 72 3.71 -1.55 20.81
CA ASP A 72 3.56 -0.34 21.65
C ASP A 72 4.31 0.88 21.09
N CYS A 73 4.08 2.06 21.66
CA CYS A 73 4.84 3.28 21.29
C CYS A 73 6.32 3.16 21.70
N PRO A 74 7.27 3.69 20.89
CA PRO A 74 7.10 4.47 19.66
C PRO A 74 7.05 3.62 18.37
N LEU A 75 7.12 2.29 18.48
CA LEU A 75 7.16 1.38 17.33
C LEU A 75 5.84 1.38 16.54
N SER A 76 4.74 1.78 17.19
CA SER A 76 3.43 1.98 16.56
C SER A 76 3.44 2.98 15.41
N ASP A 77 4.17 4.09 15.55
CA ASP A 77 4.14 5.19 14.59
C ASP A 77 4.95 4.81 13.36
N VAL A 78 6.11 4.17 13.60
CA VAL A 78 6.94 3.59 12.55
C VAL A 78 6.16 2.52 11.79
N TRP A 79 5.40 1.67 12.50
CA TRP A 79 4.54 0.68 11.87
C TRP A 79 3.41 1.32 11.07
N ALA A 80 2.81 2.40 11.56
CA ALA A 80 1.80 3.15 10.82
C ALA A 80 2.38 3.72 9.51
N VAL A 81 3.56 4.35 9.53
CA VAL A 81 4.25 4.79 8.29
C VAL A 81 4.41 3.60 7.34
N TRP A 82 4.94 2.50 7.87
CA TRP A 82 5.22 1.29 7.10
C TRP A 82 3.97 0.70 6.44
N SER A 83 2.81 0.75 7.10
CA SER A 83 1.54 0.28 6.53
C SER A 83 0.93 1.26 5.50
N LEU A 84 1.07 2.57 5.72
CA LEU A 84 0.40 3.60 4.94
C LEU A 84 1.12 3.90 3.63
N VAL A 85 2.45 3.88 3.62
CA VAL A 85 3.23 4.18 2.40
C VAL A 85 2.88 3.23 1.25
N PRO A 86 2.84 1.89 1.42
CA PRO A 86 2.42 0.98 0.35
C PRO A 86 0.97 1.21 -0.09
N TRP A 87 0.08 1.55 0.86
CA TRP A 87 -1.33 1.80 0.57
C TRP A 87 -1.53 3.02 -0.34
N PHE A 88 -0.93 4.17 0.02
CA PHE A 88 -0.92 5.36 -0.83
C PHE A 88 -0.24 5.11 -2.17
N SER A 89 0.85 4.34 -2.17
CA SER A 89 1.57 4.01 -3.41
C SER A 89 0.68 3.26 -4.39
N SER A 90 -0.10 2.27 -3.93
CA SER A 90 -1.06 1.55 -4.78
C SER A 90 -2.13 2.50 -5.36
N ILE A 91 -2.65 3.45 -4.57
CA ILE A 91 -3.64 4.45 -5.03
C ILE A 91 -3.11 5.29 -6.19
N TYR A 92 -1.84 5.68 -6.16
CA TYR A 92 -1.23 6.42 -7.26
C TYR A 92 -0.84 5.53 -8.45
N LEU A 93 -0.37 4.30 -8.21
CA LEU A 93 0.10 3.40 -9.27
C LEU A 93 -1.01 2.91 -10.19
N TYR A 94 -2.19 2.58 -9.65
CA TYR A 94 -3.33 2.09 -10.47
C TYR A 94 -3.75 3.05 -11.59
N PRO A 95 -4.08 4.33 -11.34
CA PRO A 95 -4.47 5.27 -12.39
C PRO A 95 -3.31 5.55 -13.36
N ILE A 96 -2.07 5.59 -12.86
CA ILE A 96 -0.89 5.73 -13.72
C ILE A 96 -0.81 4.56 -14.70
N LEU A 97 -0.88 3.31 -14.22
CA LEU A 97 -0.90 2.12 -15.08
C LEU A 97 -2.04 2.17 -16.10
N ALA A 98 -3.23 2.58 -15.69
CA ALA A 98 -4.37 2.75 -16.60
C ALA A 98 -4.07 3.78 -17.71
N ILE A 99 -3.45 4.92 -17.38
CA ILE A 99 -3.02 5.93 -18.36
C ILE A 99 -1.97 5.37 -19.31
N PHE A 100 -0.99 4.61 -18.82
CA PHE A 100 0.03 3.99 -19.68
C PHE A 100 -0.56 2.92 -20.62
N HIS A 101 -1.54 2.13 -20.15
CA HIS A 101 -2.28 1.19 -21.00
C HIS A 101 -3.13 1.93 -22.05
N LEU A 102 -3.80 3.01 -21.67
CA LEU A 102 -4.55 3.86 -22.59
C LEU A 102 -3.63 4.45 -23.66
N LEU A 103 -2.45 4.94 -23.27
CA LEU A 103 -1.43 5.50 -24.15
C LEU A 103 -0.88 4.46 -25.13
N ALA A 104 -0.67 3.22 -24.67
CA ALA A 104 -0.23 2.12 -25.52
C ALA A 104 -1.23 1.82 -26.66
N ILE A 105 -2.53 1.97 -26.39
CA ILE A 105 -3.60 1.77 -27.37
C ILE A 105 -3.76 2.99 -28.29
N HIS A 106 -3.91 4.19 -27.71
CA HIS A 106 -4.27 5.39 -28.48
C HIS A 106 -3.09 6.04 -29.21
N ARG A 107 -1.87 5.93 -28.65
CA ARG A 107 -0.68 6.60 -29.19
C ARG A 107 0.55 5.69 -29.09
N PRO A 108 0.59 4.58 -29.84
CA PRO A 108 1.65 3.58 -29.74
C PRO A 108 3.03 4.13 -30.09
N MET A 109 3.13 5.12 -30.98
CA MET A 109 4.40 5.76 -31.33
C MET A 109 5.03 6.50 -30.14
N TYR A 110 4.24 7.27 -29.39
CA TYR A 110 4.70 7.93 -28.17
C TYR A 110 5.01 6.91 -27.08
N PHE A 111 4.19 5.86 -26.98
CA PHE A 111 4.42 4.79 -26.02
C PHE A 111 5.76 4.09 -26.24
N LYS A 112 6.14 3.82 -27.50
CA LYS A 112 7.46 3.24 -27.85
C LYS A 112 8.64 4.13 -27.48
N MET A 113 8.46 5.44 -27.34
CA MET A 113 9.53 6.37 -26.95
C MET A 113 9.80 6.39 -25.44
N LEU A 114 8.93 5.77 -24.64
CA LEU A 114 9.10 5.72 -23.18
C LEU A 114 10.31 4.85 -22.82
N LYS A 115 11.26 5.47 -22.11
CA LYS A 115 12.47 4.80 -21.64
C LYS A 115 12.24 4.21 -20.25
N LYS A 116 12.94 3.12 -19.90
CA LYS A 116 12.94 2.58 -18.53
C LYS A 116 13.18 3.63 -17.43
N ARG A 117 13.99 4.66 -17.72
CA ARG A 117 14.28 5.77 -16.78
C ARG A 117 13.02 6.53 -16.38
N SER A 118 12.04 6.72 -17.28
CA SER A 118 10.81 7.43 -16.92
C SER A 118 9.96 6.61 -15.94
N ALA A 119 9.91 5.29 -16.08
CA ALA A 119 9.21 4.42 -15.12
C ALA A 119 9.83 4.53 -13.71
N TYR A 120 11.16 4.51 -13.60
CA TYR A 120 11.83 4.69 -12.30
C TYR A 120 11.60 6.07 -11.68
N LEU A 121 11.58 7.13 -12.50
CA LEU A 121 11.24 8.47 -12.02
C LEU A 121 9.80 8.53 -11.51
N VAL A 122 8.85 7.91 -12.22
CA VAL A 122 7.46 7.81 -11.79
C VAL A 122 7.37 7.07 -10.45
N ILE A 123 8.01 5.90 -10.33
CA ILE A 123 8.06 5.15 -9.06
C ILE A 123 8.61 6.02 -7.93
N LEU A 124 9.76 6.68 -8.16
CA LEU A 124 10.37 7.56 -7.16
C LEU A 124 9.42 8.68 -6.73
N THR A 125 8.74 9.34 -7.66
CA THR A 125 7.76 10.39 -7.35
C THR A 125 6.57 9.85 -6.55
N VAL A 126 6.04 8.68 -6.91
CA VAL A 126 4.92 8.05 -6.21
C VAL A 126 5.30 7.70 -4.77
N PHE A 127 6.45 7.05 -4.55
CA PHE A 127 6.90 6.70 -3.21
C PHE A 127 7.23 7.93 -2.37
N SER A 128 7.77 8.99 -2.98
CA SER A 128 8.04 10.25 -2.29
C SER A 128 6.74 10.93 -1.84
N LEU A 129 5.74 11.02 -2.72
CA LEU A 129 4.42 11.57 -2.39
C LEU A 129 3.71 10.72 -1.33
N SER A 130 3.79 9.41 -1.44
CA SER A 130 3.20 8.47 -0.47
C SER A 130 3.84 8.60 0.91
N SER A 131 5.16 8.80 0.96
CA SER A 131 5.90 9.05 2.21
C SER A 131 5.50 10.38 2.83
N LEU A 132 5.35 11.43 2.02
CA LEU A 132 4.89 12.75 2.49
C LEU A 132 3.48 12.66 3.08
N MET A 133 2.56 11.96 2.41
CA MET A 133 1.18 11.74 2.89
C MET A 133 1.16 10.91 4.18
N ALA A 134 1.96 9.84 4.26
CA ALA A 134 2.07 9.04 5.48
C ALA A 134 2.66 9.83 6.66
N LEU A 135 3.63 10.71 6.41
CA LEU A 135 4.19 11.60 7.43
C LEU A 135 3.17 12.64 7.91
N ALA A 136 2.45 13.27 6.97
CA ALA A 136 1.38 14.22 7.31
C ALA A 136 0.28 13.58 8.17
N TYR A 137 0.08 12.27 8.02
CA TYR A 137 -0.88 11.49 8.80
C TYR A 137 -0.43 11.24 10.25
N ILE A 138 0.88 11.15 10.52
CA ILE A 138 1.43 10.78 11.82
C ILE A 138 1.83 11.99 12.65
N ILE A 139 2.18 13.09 11.99
CA ILE A 139 2.34 14.36 12.69
C ILE A 139 0.97 14.72 13.28
N PRO A 140 0.88 15.09 14.58
CA PRO A 140 -0.34 15.60 15.19
C PRO A 140 -0.69 16.94 14.54
N SER A 141 -1.26 16.87 13.35
CA SER A 141 -1.80 17.99 12.60
C SER A 141 -3.28 18.08 12.96
N CYS A 142 -3.72 19.29 13.28
CA CYS A 142 -5.07 19.56 13.74
C CYS A 142 -6.11 19.02 12.72
N GLY A 143 -6.75 17.88 13.03
CA GLY A 143 -8.05 17.50 12.48
C GLY A 143 -8.13 17.19 10.98
N ILE A 144 -7.29 16.32 10.43
CA ILE A 144 -7.62 15.68 9.13
C ILE A 144 -8.49 14.44 9.38
N TYR A 145 -9.78 14.67 9.64
CA TYR A 145 -10.80 13.62 9.72
C TYR A 145 -11.20 13.17 8.31
N TYR A 146 -10.69 12.04 7.83
CA TYR A 146 -11.28 11.34 6.68
C TYR A 146 -12.40 10.39 7.14
N SER A 147 -13.40 10.92 7.86
CA SER A 147 -14.65 10.18 8.14
C SER A 147 -15.76 10.75 7.27
N HIS A 148 -15.93 10.23 6.07
CA HIS A 148 -17.12 10.52 5.26
C HIS A 148 -17.70 9.20 4.75
N GLU A 149 -18.78 8.77 5.41
CA GLU A 149 -19.50 7.51 5.20
C GLU A 149 -20.04 7.31 3.78
N ILE A 150 -20.07 8.36 2.95
CA ILE A 150 -20.65 8.34 1.60
C ILE A 150 -19.64 7.88 0.53
N LEU A 151 -18.34 8.07 0.76
CA LEU A 151 -17.30 7.57 -0.13
C LEU A 151 -16.91 6.18 0.37
N TYR A 152 -17.23 5.14 -0.41
CA TYR A 152 -16.91 3.72 -0.18
C TYR A 152 -15.42 3.41 0.05
N TRP A 153 -14.58 4.45 0.01
CA TRP A 153 -13.11 4.43 0.12
C TRP A 153 -12.65 5.10 1.43
N SER A 154 -13.60 5.56 2.26
CA SER A 154 -13.33 6.09 3.59
C SER A 154 -13.11 4.95 4.59
N PHE A 155 -12.20 5.21 5.51
CA PHE A 155 -11.66 4.30 6.49
C PHE A 155 -12.76 3.57 7.26
N ASN A 156 -12.78 2.24 7.16
CA ASN A 156 -13.62 1.42 8.03
C ASN A 156 -13.01 1.42 9.44
N PHE A 157 -13.66 2.11 10.37
CA PHE A 157 -13.27 2.24 11.78
C PHE A 157 -13.13 0.91 12.53
N THR A 158 -13.58 -0.20 11.96
CA THR A 158 -13.45 -1.54 12.55
C THR A 158 -12.12 -2.23 12.26
N ARG A 159 -11.23 -1.62 11.45
CA ARG A 159 -9.90 -2.20 11.16
C ARG A 159 -8.89 -1.84 12.24
N PRO A 160 -7.98 -2.75 12.65
CA PRO A 160 -7.01 -2.50 13.72
C PRO A 160 -6.01 -1.38 13.42
N GLN A 161 -5.91 -0.95 12.17
CA GLN A 161 -5.16 0.25 11.77
C GLN A 161 -5.74 1.55 12.40
N VAL A 162 -7.01 1.51 12.84
CA VAL A 162 -7.76 2.63 13.44
C VAL A 162 -7.50 2.75 14.95
N PHE A 163 -7.10 1.67 15.62
CA PHE A 163 -6.74 1.69 17.05
C PHE A 163 -5.59 2.67 17.35
N TYR A 164 -4.69 2.86 16.38
CA TYR A 164 -3.61 3.86 16.46
C TYR A 164 -4.10 5.29 16.18
N MET A 165 -5.24 5.46 15.50
CA MET A 165 -5.86 6.77 15.25
C MET A 165 -6.52 7.34 16.52
N GLU A 166 -7.06 6.49 17.40
CA GLU A 166 -7.62 6.93 18.69
C GLU A 166 -6.56 7.52 19.63
N LYS A 167 -5.31 7.03 19.56
CA LYS A 167 -4.22 7.48 20.43
C LYS A 167 -3.79 8.93 20.20
N TYR A 168 -4.03 9.48 19.02
CA TYR A 168 -3.72 10.87 18.66
C TYR A 168 -4.95 11.77 18.61
N ASN A 169 -6.10 11.23 19.00
CA ASN A 169 -7.39 11.92 18.96
C ASN A 169 -7.57 12.77 20.24
N PHE A 170 -6.87 13.91 20.31
CA PHE A 170 -6.98 14.85 21.44
C PHE A 170 -8.38 15.47 21.63
N ILE A 171 -9.33 15.21 20.73
CA ILE A 171 -10.66 15.86 20.70
C ILE A 171 -11.77 14.96 21.29
N LEU A 172 -11.56 13.65 21.49
CA LEU A 172 -12.58 12.77 22.10
C LEU A 172 -12.45 12.62 23.64
N THR A 173 -11.48 13.31 24.25
CA THR A 173 -11.27 13.34 25.72
C THR A 173 -11.84 14.59 26.40
N VAL A 174 -12.75 15.31 25.74
CA VAL A 174 -13.56 16.38 26.36
C VAL A 174 -15.04 16.02 26.26
#